data_AF-C4RHQ6-F1
#
_entry.id   AF-C4RHQ6-F1
#
_cell.length_a   1.000
_cell.length_b   1.000
_cell.length_c   1.000
_cell.angle_alpha   90.00
_cell.angle_beta   90.00
_cell.angle_gamma   90.00
#
_symmetry.space_group_name_H-M   'P 1'
#
loop_
_entity.id
_entity.type
_entity.pdbx_description
1 polymer ?
#
loop_
_entity_poly.entity_id
_entity_poly.type
_entity_poly.pdbx_seq_one_letter_code
_entity_poly.pdbx_strand_id
1 'polypeptide(L)'
;MSCCGSSPSRATGSAWCPPRRRSASSGRRPGPPCPASRSPTTSGPTCTRSHTSGSASGPTWWWSPRPRPICSRRRPTASPTTCSPTSCSPPGARCCSPPAMHTEMWEHPATVANVATLRSRGVRVVEPAVGRLTGADTGKGRLPDPAEIFAVVRRALARGPHAPADLAGRHVVVTAGGTREPLDPVRFLGNRSSGKQGYAFARSAVARGARVTLIAANVALADPAGVDLVRVSTTEELREATVQAAAEADAVVMAAAPADFRPATYAPAKIKKSDARPPTIELVTNPDIAAELGRHRRPEQVLVVFAAETGDAEANGRAKLAHKRADLIVINEVGPDKVFGAETNAATVIGADGSMRTLPEQSKEDLADGVWDLVVARWASRPEG
;
A
#
# COMPACT_ATOMS: atom_id res chain seq x y z
N MET A 1 9.82 5.86 -58.83
CA MET A 1 9.17 5.43 -60.08
C MET A 1 8.04 4.48 -59.66
N SER A 2 6.83 5.01 -59.42
CA SER A 2 5.72 5.16 -60.42
C SER A 2 5.17 3.76 -60.79
N CYS A 3 3.90 3.37 -60.67
CA CYS A 3 2.57 4.02 -60.75
C CYS A 3 1.56 3.14 -59.97
N CYS A 4 0.56 3.67 -59.25
CA CYS A 4 -0.75 4.18 -59.70
C CYS A 4 -1.65 3.18 -60.46
N GLY A 5 -2.84 2.93 -59.90
CA GLY A 5 -4.00 2.28 -60.53
C GLY A 5 -5.13 2.06 -59.50
N SER A 6 -5.94 3.06 -59.16
CA SER A 6 -7.26 3.38 -59.75
C SER A 6 -8.45 2.75 -59.01
N SER A 7 -9.18 3.60 -58.28
CA SER A 7 -10.60 3.50 -57.86
C SER A 7 -11.54 3.53 -59.12
N PRO A 8 -12.91 3.50 -59.08
CA PRO A 8 -13.84 3.90 -57.98
C PRO A 8 -15.22 3.19 -57.87
N SER A 9 -15.94 3.43 -56.76
CA SER A 9 -17.41 3.47 -56.77
C SER A 9 -17.97 4.48 -55.73
N ARG A 10 -18.60 5.53 -56.28
CA ARG A 10 -19.54 6.53 -55.69
C ARG A 10 -20.83 5.84 -55.20
N ALA A 11 -21.78 6.39 -54.44
CA ALA A 11 -22.12 7.65 -53.72
C ALA A 11 -23.31 7.25 -52.77
N THR A 12 -23.76 7.98 -51.74
CA THR A 12 -24.53 9.26 -51.77
C THR A 12 -24.90 9.72 -50.35
N GLY A 13 -24.79 11.04 -50.09
CA GLY A 13 -25.68 11.91 -49.28
C GLY A 13 -25.81 11.65 -47.76
N SER A 14 -25.97 12.63 -46.87
CA SER A 14 -26.17 14.07 -46.98
C SER A 14 -26.05 14.67 -45.57
N ALA A 15 -25.50 15.89 -45.48
CA ALA A 15 -25.45 16.74 -44.30
C ALA A 15 -26.84 17.04 -43.73
N TRP A 16 -26.94 17.40 -42.43
CA TRP A 16 -27.91 18.39 -41.94
C TRP A 16 -27.53 18.90 -40.53
N CYS A 17 -27.44 20.23 -40.42
CA CYS A 17 -27.39 21.06 -39.22
C CYS A 17 -28.34 22.22 -39.49
N PRO A 18 -29.27 22.57 -38.59
CA PRO A 18 -29.52 23.99 -38.27
C PRO A 18 -30.17 24.21 -36.86
N PRO A 19 -30.62 25.43 -36.47
CA PRO A 19 -29.87 26.69 -36.40
C PRO A 19 -30.11 27.49 -35.08
N ARG A 20 -29.26 28.51 -34.85
CA ARG A 20 -29.50 29.64 -33.94
C ARG A 20 -30.49 30.65 -34.56
N ARG A 21 -31.33 31.31 -33.73
CA ARG A 21 -32.04 32.56 -34.06
C ARG A 21 -31.68 33.69 -33.09
N ARG A 22 -31.62 34.92 -33.64
CA ARG A 22 -31.42 36.23 -32.99
C ARG A 22 -32.71 37.07 -33.08
N SER A 23 -32.92 37.97 -32.12
CA SER A 23 -33.53 39.32 -32.23
C SER A 23 -33.32 40.03 -30.87
N ALA A 24 -32.56 41.14 -30.71
CA ALA A 24 -32.89 42.57 -30.92
C ALA A 24 -34.20 43.01 -30.22
N SER A 25 -34.39 44.12 -29.48
CA SER A 25 -33.69 45.40 -29.17
C SER A 25 -34.53 46.09 -28.05
N SER A 26 -33.99 46.85 -27.07
CA SER A 26 -34.03 48.34 -26.96
C SER A 26 -33.64 48.72 -25.51
N GLY A 27 -32.71 49.64 -25.19
CA GLY A 27 -32.87 51.10 -25.15
C GLY A 27 -32.06 51.66 -23.95
N ARG A 28 -31.47 52.87 -24.06
CA ARG A 28 -30.46 53.48 -23.17
C ARG A 28 -31.02 54.70 -22.37
N ARG A 29 -30.34 55.02 -21.24
CA ARG A 29 -30.08 56.36 -20.59
C ARG A 29 -31.16 56.96 -19.61
N PRO A 30 -30.85 57.96 -18.73
CA PRO A 30 -29.94 57.96 -17.54
C PRO A 30 -30.39 58.81 -16.27
N GLY A 31 -29.85 58.52 -15.06
CA GLY A 31 -29.67 59.42 -13.86
C GLY A 31 -30.92 59.89 -13.05
N PRO A 32 -30.82 60.57 -11.86
CA PRO A 32 -29.68 61.01 -11.03
C PRO A 32 -29.86 60.67 -9.48
N PRO A 33 -29.33 61.43 -8.47
CA PRO A 33 -28.41 60.94 -7.44
C PRO A 33 -29.01 60.74 -6.01
N CYS A 34 -28.16 60.24 -5.09
CA CYS A 34 -28.41 60.08 -3.64
C CYS A 34 -29.00 61.31 -2.94
N PRO A 35 -29.68 61.08 -1.79
CA PRO A 35 -29.47 61.93 -0.63
C PRO A 35 -29.03 61.11 0.61
N ALA A 36 -28.18 61.74 1.41
CA ALA A 36 -27.74 61.28 2.72
C ALA A 36 -28.65 61.86 3.81
N SER A 37 -29.08 61.05 4.79
CA SER A 37 -29.23 61.47 6.21
C SER A 37 -29.68 60.32 7.14
N ARG A 38 -28.81 60.01 8.13
CA ARG A 38 -29.06 59.74 9.57
C ARG A 38 -30.20 58.77 10.01
N SER A 39 -29.79 57.52 10.37
CA SER A 39 -29.96 56.73 11.63
C SER A 39 -31.19 56.90 12.57
N PRO A 40 -31.54 55.93 13.47
CA PRO A 40 -31.08 54.54 13.67
C PRO A 40 -32.26 53.53 13.86
N THR A 41 -31.95 52.29 14.27
CA THR A 41 -32.83 51.21 14.79
C THR A 41 -33.41 50.21 13.78
N THR A 42 -32.66 49.13 13.53
CA THR A 42 -33.16 47.77 13.80
C THR A 42 -31.98 46.80 13.84
N SER A 43 -31.92 46.01 14.90
CA SER A 43 -30.98 44.91 15.14
C SER A 43 -31.03 43.87 14.01
N GLY A 44 -29.99 43.83 13.16
CA GLY A 44 -29.67 42.70 12.30
C GLY A 44 -28.77 41.70 13.03
N PRO A 45 -28.78 40.41 12.64
CA PRO A 45 -28.17 39.35 13.42
C PRO A 45 -26.66 39.57 13.50
N THR A 46 -26.15 39.54 14.72
CA THR A 46 -24.74 39.47 15.05
C THR A 46 -24.13 38.33 14.25
N CYS A 47 -23.29 38.66 13.28
CA CYS A 47 -22.43 37.69 12.62
C CYS A 47 -21.41 37.26 13.67
N THR A 48 -21.74 36.23 14.44
CA THR A 48 -20.81 35.54 15.31
C THR A 48 -19.66 35.06 14.43
N ARG A 49 -18.49 35.70 14.57
CA ARG A 49 -17.23 35.10 14.16
C ARG A 49 -17.05 33.85 15.01
N SER A 50 -17.52 32.71 14.50
CA SER A 50 -17.04 31.42 14.92
C SER A 50 -15.61 31.28 14.40
N HIS A 51 -14.65 31.87 15.10
CA HIS A 51 -13.36 31.23 15.20
C HIS A 51 -13.64 29.89 15.88
N THR A 52 -13.79 28.83 15.10
CA THR A 52 -13.77 27.48 15.62
C THR A 52 -12.37 27.27 16.19
N SER A 53 -12.22 27.57 17.48
CA SER A 53 -11.27 26.88 18.34
C SER A 53 -11.72 25.44 18.41
N GLY A 54 -11.42 24.66 17.37
CA GLY A 54 -11.42 23.20 17.46
C GLY A 54 -10.51 22.85 18.61
N SER A 55 -11.07 22.28 19.67
CA SER A 55 -10.35 22.03 20.91
C SER A 55 -9.10 21.21 20.62
N ALA A 56 -7.97 21.69 21.11
CA ALA A 56 -6.68 21.02 21.09
C ALA A 56 -6.64 19.86 22.11
N SER A 57 -7.63 18.98 22.06
CA SER A 57 -7.77 17.84 22.95
C SER A 57 -7.77 16.56 22.13
N GLY A 58 -6.68 16.31 21.41
CA GLY A 58 -6.43 15.07 20.69
C GLY A 58 -5.31 15.19 19.66
N PRO A 59 -4.56 14.11 19.40
CA PRO A 59 -3.56 14.10 18.34
C PRO A 59 -4.24 14.24 16.98
N THR A 60 -4.16 15.43 16.40
CA THR A 60 -4.87 15.74 15.17
C THR A 60 -3.99 15.39 13.96
N TRP A 61 -4.48 14.49 13.11
CA TRP A 61 -3.91 14.26 11.78
C TRP A 61 -4.63 15.12 10.76
N TRP A 62 -3.86 15.88 9.99
CA TRP A 62 -4.39 16.65 8.86
C TRP A 62 -4.12 15.90 7.56
N TRP A 63 -5.18 15.73 6.76
CA TRP A 63 -5.16 15.14 5.43
C TRP A 63 -5.44 16.23 4.39
N SER A 64 -4.66 16.24 3.31
CA SER A 64 -4.90 17.13 2.18
C SER A 64 -4.38 16.45 0.91
N PRO A 65 -5.26 16.06 -0.04
CA PRO A 65 -4.83 15.63 -1.35
C PRO A 65 -4.30 16.87 -2.08
N ARG A 66 -2.99 16.94 -2.33
CA ARG A 66 -2.35 18.11 -2.93
C ARG A 66 -1.84 17.79 -4.34
N PRO A 67 -2.35 18.47 -5.38
CA PRO A 67 -1.92 18.23 -6.76
C PRO A 67 -0.54 18.82 -7.10
N ARG A 68 0.06 19.67 -6.24
CA ARG A 68 1.46 20.17 -6.33
C ARG A 68 1.93 20.67 -4.95
N PRO A 69 3.25 20.69 -4.65
CA PRO A 69 3.77 21.58 -3.63
C PRO A 69 3.84 22.99 -4.22
N ILE A 70 2.84 23.84 -3.96
CA ILE A 70 3.05 25.30 -3.98
C ILE A 70 3.92 25.62 -2.75
N CYS A 71 5.21 25.32 -2.83
CA CYS A 71 6.20 25.73 -1.81
C CYS A 71 7.22 26.74 -2.36
N SER A 72 7.17 27.11 -3.64
CA SER A 72 8.15 28.01 -4.26
C SER A 72 7.70 29.46 -4.44
N ARG A 73 6.57 29.91 -3.88
CA ARG A 73 6.17 31.33 -3.93
C ARG A 73 5.74 31.87 -2.57
N ARG A 74 6.70 32.44 -1.84
CA ARG A 74 6.44 33.68 -1.08
C ARG A 74 6.79 34.84 -2.01
N ARG A 75 5.79 35.41 -2.69
CA ARG A 75 5.89 36.80 -3.15
C ARG A 75 5.27 37.69 -2.08
N PRO A 76 5.95 38.75 -1.61
CA PRO A 76 5.30 39.78 -0.81
C PRO A 76 4.39 40.57 -1.76
N THR A 77 3.19 40.92 -1.32
CA THR A 77 2.18 41.74 -2.04
C THR A 77 1.32 41.00 -3.08
N ALA A 78 0.26 40.32 -2.61
CA ALA A 78 -0.98 40.16 -3.37
C ALA A 78 -2.14 39.99 -2.37
N SER A 79 -3.18 40.81 -2.53
CA SER A 79 -4.40 40.84 -1.71
C SER A 79 -5.20 39.53 -1.76
N PRO A 80 -5.98 39.18 -0.72
CA PRO A 80 -6.45 37.82 -0.52
C PRO A 80 -7.70 37.54 -1.35
N THR A 81 -7.59 36.65 -2.33
CA THR A 81 -8.73 35.86 -2.80
C THR A 81 -8.69 34.52 -2.08
N THR A 82 -9.81 34.20 -1.45
CA THR A 82 -10.08 33.14 -0.50
C THR A 82 -9.65 31.75 -0.98
N CYS A 83 -8.60 31.19 -0.36
CA CYS A 83 -8.34 29.76 -0.11
C CYS A 83 -6.84 29.57 0.23
N SER A 84 -6.39 30.16 1.35
CA SER A 84 -5.14 29.72 1.99
C SER A 84 -5.51 28.63 3.01
N PRO A 85 -5.14 27.36 2.80
CA PRO A 85 -5.40 26.31 3.76
C PRO A 85 -4.44 26.45 4.94
N THR A 86 -4.99 26.30 6.14
CA THR A 86 -4.30 26.18 7.42
C THR A 86 -3.05 25.31 7.24
N SER A 87 -1.86 25.91 7.36
CA SER A 87 -0.63 25.16 7.52
C SER A 87 -0.77 24.28 8.77
N CYS A 88 -0.20 23.08 8.75
CA CYS A 88 -0.11 22.21 9.92
C CYS A 88 0.58 22.99 11.06
N SER A 89 -0.21 23.64 11.90
CA SER A 89 0.25 24.62 12.89
C SER A 89 -0.11 24.33 14.35
N PRO A 90 -0.81 23.25 14.76
CA PRO A 90 -0.69 22.84 16.14
C PRO A 90 0.68 22.18 16.35
N PRO A 91 1.53 22.65 17.28
CA PRO A 91 2.72 21.91 17.69
C PRO A 91 2.28 20.53 18.19
N GLY A 92 2.79 19.47 17.56
CA GLY A 92 2.46 18.07 17.87
C GLY A 92 1.54 17.35 16.87
N ALA A 93 0.94 18.05 15.90
CA ALA A 93 0.14 17.42 14.86
C ALA A 93 1.02 16.76 13.78
N ARG A 94 0.91 15.43 13.61
CA ARG A 94 1.57 14.72 12.50
C ARG A 94 0.72 14.87 11.23
N CYS A 95 1.35 15.28 10.14
CA CYS A 95 0.70 15.45 8.84
C CYS A 95 0.83 14.16 8.02
N CYS A 96 -0.28 13.70 7.42
CA CYS A 96 -0.28 12.65 6.41
C CYS A 96 -0.56 13.30 5.06
N SER A 97 0.35 13.14 4.11
CA SER A 97 0.16 13.64 2.75
C SER A 97 0.10 12.46 1.78
N PRO A 98 -1.07 12.14 1.21
CA PRO A 98 -1.19 11.26 0.07
C PRO A 98 -1.13 12.11 -1.21
N PRO A 99 0.01 12.10 -1.93
CA PRO A 99 0.15 12.82 -3.18
C PRO A 99 -0.75 12.21 -4.26
N ALA A 100 -1.27 13.06 -5.13
CA ALA A 100 -1.99 12.65 -6.33
C ALA A 100 -1.53 13.54 -7.50
N MET A 101 -0.82 12.95 -8.46
CA MET A 101 -0.24 13.64 -9.61
C MET A 101 0.08 12.65 -10.74
N HIS A 102 0.38 13.14 -11.94
CA HIS A 102 0.86 12.27 -13.02
C HIS A 102 2.23 11.67 -12.69
N THR A 103 2.56 10.52 -13.29
CA THR A 103 3.80 9.77 -13.03
C THR A 103 5.05 10.59 -13.25
N GLU A 104 5.13 11.32 -14.37
CA GLU A 104 6.26 12.21 -14.66
C GLU A 104 6.46 13.28 -13.58
N MET A 105 5.38 13.75 -12.94
CA MET A 105 5.46 14.72 -11.86
C MET A 105 5.94 14.09 -10.55
N TRP A 106 5.54 12.84 -10.29
CA TRP A 106 5.96 12.08 -9.11
C TRP A 106 7.47 11.76 -9.17
N GLU A 107 7.93 11.35 -10.34
CA GLU A 107 9.32 10.95 -10.59
C GLU A 107 10.25 12.15 -10.80
N HIS A 108 9.71 13.34 -11.01
CA HIS A 108 10.51 14.55 -11.19
C HIS A 108 11.46 14.77 -10.00
N PRO A 109 12.77 15.04 -10.22
CA PRO A 109 13.78 15.13 -9.17
C PRO A 109 13.42 16.11 -8.04
N ALA A 110 12.77 17.24 -8.38
CA ALA A 110 12.30 18.21 -7.39
C ALA A 110 11.20 17.65 -6.48
N THR A 111 10.28 16.82 -7.00
CA THR A 111 9.22 16.19 -6.20
C THR A 111 9.83 15.17 -5.26
N VAL A 112 10.74 14.33 -5.76
CA VAL A 112 11.48 13.33 -4.97
C VAL A 112 12.23 14.01 -3.81
N ALA A 113 12.97 15.09 -4.08
CA ALA A 113 13.69 15.85 -3.05
C ALA A 113 12.75 16.50 -2.01
N ASN A 114 11.60 17.01 -2.44
CA ASN A 114 10.59 17.56 -1.54
C ASN A 114 9.98 16.48 -0.64
N VAL A 115 9.65 15.31 -1.20
CA VAL A 115 9.13 14.18 -0.43
C VAL A 115 10.15 13.71 0.60
N ALA A 116 11.42 13.58 0.22
CA ALA A 116 12.50 13.26 1.15
C ALA A 116 12.61 14.30 2.28
N THR A 117 12.51 15.59 1.95
CA THR A 117 12.53 16.69 2.93
C THR A 117 11.33 16.65 3.89
N LEU A 118 10.14 16.32 3.38
CA LEU A 118 8.95 16.17 4.22
C LEU A 118 9.10 14.98 5.17
N ARG A 119 9.59 13.84 4.67
CA ARG A 119 9.87 12.64 5.48
C ARG A 119 10.91 12.92 6.56
N SER A 120 12.00 13.62 6.24
CA SER A 120 13.04 13.97 7.23
C SER A 120 12.53 14.95 8.30
N ARG A 121 11.51 15.75 7.99
CA ARG A 121 10.81 16.62 8.95
C ARG A 121 9.69 15.91 9.73
N GLY A 122 9.55 14.59 9.58
CA GLY A 122 8.58 13.78 10.32
C GLY A 122 7.17 13.76 9.72
N VAL A 123 6.97 14.26 8.50
CA VAL A 123 5.70 14.14 7.76
C VAL A 123 5.60 12.75 7.17
N ARG A 124 4.48 12.05 7.39
CA ARG A 124 4.23 10.76 6.75
C ARG A 124 3.70 11.02 5.33
N VAL A 125 4.52 10.70 4.33
CA VAL A 125 4.12 10.76 2.91
C VAL A 125 3.84 9.34 2.44
N VAL A 126 2.56 9.06 2.18
CA VAL A 126 2.10 7.76 1.67
C VAL A 126 2.49 7.66 0.20
N GLU A 127 3.07 6.54 -0.23
CA GLU A 127 3.35 6.33 -1.65
C GLU A 127 2.05 6.33 -2.46
N PRO A 128 2.02 6.98 -3.64
CA PRO A 128 0.84 6.98 -4.49
C PRO A 128 0.59 5.59 -5.07
N ALA A 129 -0.68 5.30 -5.36
CA ALA A 129 -1.07 4.06 -6.01
C ALA A 129 -0.65 4.06 -7.49
N VAL A 130 -0.52 2.85 -8.04
CA VAL A 130 -0.36 2.61 -9.48
C VAL A 130 -1.74 2.34 -10.08
N GLY A 131 -2.05 2.97 -11.21
CA GLY A 131 -3.28 2.69 -11.93
C GLY A 131 -3.59 3.74 -12.97
N ARG A 132 -4.78 3.66 -13.56
CA ARG A 132 -5.26 4.66 -14.52
C ARG A 132 -5.32 6.04 -13.86
N LEU A 133 -4.67 7.01 -14.50
CA LEU A 133 -4.65 8.42 -14.12
C LEU A 133 -5.77 9.17 -14.86
N THR A 134 -5.79 10.51 -14.78
CA THR A 134 -6.71 11.31 -15.61
C THR A 134 -6.37 11.11 -17.09
N GLY A 135 -7.24 10.41 -17.83
CA GLY A 135 -7.05 10.11 -19.26
C GLY A 135 -6.76 8.64 -19.55
N ALA A 136 -5.92 8.37 -20.55
CA ALA A 136 -5.52 7.02 -20.98
C ALA A 136 -4.28 6.50 -20.23
N ASP A 137 -3.52 7.38 -19.57
CA ASP A 137 -2.24 7.05 -18.94
C ASP A 137 -2.43 6.15 -17.72
N THR A 138 -1.50 5.20 -17.54
CA THR A 138 -1.44 4.31 -16.38
C THR A 138 -0.03 4.39 -15.79
N GLY A 139 0.06 4.62 -14.49
CA GLY A 139 1.36 4.73 -13.84
C GLY A 139 1.24 5.08 -12.36
N LYS A 140 2.38 5.24 -11.70
CA LYS A 140 2.47 5.62 -10.29
C LYS A 140 2.08 7.09 -10.13
N GLY A 141 1.22 7.42 -9.17
CA GLY A 141 0.76 8.81 -8.98
C GLY A 141 -0.75 8.96 -8.70
N ARG A 142 -1.52 7.88 -8.83
CA ARG A 142 -2.94 7.85 -8.48
C ARG A 142 -3.09 8.01 -6.97
N LEU A 143 -4.12 8.75 -6.55
CA LEU A 143 -4.50 8.79 -5.13
C LEU A 143 -4.86 7.36 -4.68
N PRO A 144 -4.23 6.82 -3.61
CA PRO A 144 -4.64 5.54 -3.05
C PRO A 144 -6.10 5.56 -2.61
N ASP A 145 -6.70 4.38 -2.44
CA ASP A 145 -8.08 4.27 -1.98
C ASP A 145 -8.26 5.01 -0.62
N PRO A 146 -9.25 5.91 -0.48
CA PRO A 146 -9.46 6.65 0.76
C PRO A 146 -9.61 5.76 2.01
N ALA A 147 -10.22 4.58 1.88
CA ALA A 147 -10.38 3.63 2.98
C ALA A 147 -9.02 3.05 3.41
N GLU A 148 -8.12 2.80 2.46
CA GLU A 148 -6.78 2.29 2.75
C GLU A 148 -5.87 3.39 3.33
N ILE A 149 -6.00 4.65 2.86
CA ILE A 149 -5.33 5.79 3.49
C ILE A 149 -5.79 5.92 4.95
N PHE A 150 -7.10 5.83 5.18
CA PHE A 150 -7.67 5.87 6.53
C PHE A 150 -7.14 4.71 7.39
N ALA A 151 -7.04 3.50 6.84
CA ALA A 151 -6.48 2.35 7.55
C ALA A 151 -5.03 2.58 8.00
N VAL A 152 -4.17 3.13 7.12
CA VAL A 152 -2.77 3.48 7.46
C VAL A 152 -2.70 4.54 8.56
N VAL A 153 -3.51 5.61 8.46
CA VAL A 153 -3.54 6.68 9.47
C VAL A 153 -4.04 6.15 10.81
N ARG A 154 -5.10 5.34 10.80
CA ARG A 154 -5.66 4.70 12.00
C ARG A 154 -4.61 3.81 12.68
N ARG A 155 -3.87 3.00 11.92
CA ARG A 155 -2.78 2.16 12.46
C ARG A 155 -1.67 3.01 13.07
N ALA A 156 -1.24 4.07 12.38
CA ALA A 156 -0.21 4.98 12.88
C ALA A 156 -0.64 5.66 14.20
N LEU A 157 -1.93 5.97 14.35
CA LEU A 157 -2.51 6.53 15.57
C LEU A 157 -2.65 5.50 16.69
N ALA A 158 -2.96 4.24 16.38
CA ALA A 158 -3.11 3.17 17.36
C ALA A 158 -1.81 2.89 18.14
N ARG A 159 -0.64 3.11 17.51
CA ARG A 159 0.67 3.04 18.20
C ARG A 159 0.92 4.19 19.20
N GLY A 160 0.05 5.20 19.19
CA GLY A 160 0.17 6.39 20.01
C GLY A 160 0.57 7.62 19.18
N PRO A 161 0.14 8.81 19.61
CA PRO A 161 0.33 10.05 18.84
C PRO A 161 1.79 10.44 18.63
N HIS A 162 2.63 10.07 19.59
CA HIS A 162 4.05 10.35 19.57
C HIS A 162 4.89 9.14 19.12
N ALA A 163 4.27 8.05 18.68
CA ALA A 163 4.99 6.89 18.17
C ALA A 163 5.93 7.29 17.01
N PRO A 164 7.23 6.94 17.09
CA PRO A 164 8.19 7.25 16.05
C PRO A 164 7.81 6.57 14.74
N ALA A 165 8.27 7.14 13.62
CA ALA A 165 8.33 6.44 12.35
C ALA A 165 9.65 5.64 12.34
N ASP A 166 9.71 4.59 13.16
CA ASP A 166 10.88 3.76 13.44
C ASP A 166 11.34 2.92 12.25
N LEU A 167 10.53 2.81 11.20
CA LEU A 167 10.93 2.22 9.90
C LEU A 167 11.22 3.29 8.83
N ALA A 168 11.23 4.57 9.17
CA ALA A 168 11.54 5.63 8.20
C ALA A 168 12.96 5.42 7.62
N GLY A 169 13.06 5.52 6.30
CA GLY A 169 14.30 5.29 5.57
C GLY A 169 14.64 3.82 5.32
N ARG A 170 13.85 2.88 5.85
CA ARG A 170 14.01 1.44 5.59
C ARG A 170 13.16 0.99 4.40
N HIS A 171 13.70 0.07 3.62
CA HIS A 171 12.97 -0.70 2.62
C HIS A 171 12.68 -2.10 3.16
N VAL A 172 11.41 -2.50 3.13
CA VAL A 172 11.00 -3.83 3.56
C VAL A 172 10.20 -4.53 2.47
N VAL A 173 10.39 -5.86 2.38
CA VAL A 173 9.64 -6.73 1.49
C VAL A 173 8.74 -7.61 2.34
N VAL A 174 7.48 -7.75 1.95
CA VAL A 174 6.50 -8.61 2.62
C VAL A 174 5.86 -9.51 1.58
N THR A 175 5.85 -10.82 1.82
CA THR A 175 5.09 -11.77 1.00
C THR A 175 3.74 -12.07 1.67
N ALA A 176 2.70 -12.25 0.87
CA ALA A 176 1.35 -12.54 1.38
C ALA A 176 0.59 -13.48 0.45
N GLY A 177 -0.37 -14.23 1.01
CA GLY A 177 -1.28 -15.07 0.24
C GLY A 177 -0.80 -16.51 0.11
N GLY A 178 -1.45 -17.27 -0.77
CA GLY A 178 -1.16 -18.69 -1.01
C GLY A 178 -0.94 -18.92 -2.49
N THR A 179 0.07 -19.70 -2.85
CA THR A 179 0.37 -19.97 -4.26
C THR A 179 -0.57 -21.04 -4.82
N ARG A 180 -0.70 -21.05 -6.15
CA ARG A 180 -1.53 -21.98 -6.91
C ARG A 180 -0.67 -22.65 -7.96
N GLU A 181 -0.45 -23.94 -7.82
CA GLU A 181 0.31 -24.78 -8.75
C GLU A 181 -0.66 -25.42 -9.75
N PRO A 182 -0.71 -24.95 -11.00
CA PRO A 182 -1.72 -25.37 -11.96
C PRO A 182 -1.52 -26.82 -12.40
N LEU A 183 -2.57 -27.63 -12.33
CA LEU A 183 -2.62 -28.98 -12.88
C LEU A 183 -3.03 -28.94 -14.36
N ASP A 184 -4.03 -28.12 -14.64
CA ASP A 184 -4.64 -27.88 -15.95
C ASP A 184 -5.16 -26.42 -16.00
N PRO A 185 -5.77 -25.93 -17.10
CA PRO A 185 -6.27 -24.54 -17.16
C PRO A 185 -7.37 -24.19 -16.15
N VAL A 186 -7.93 -25.16 -15.43
CA VAL A 186 -9.10 -25.02 -14.55
C VAL A 186 -8.77 -25.35 -13.10
N ARG A 187 -7.84 -26.29 -12.86
CA ARG A 187 -7.53 -26.86 -11.55
C ARG A 187 -6.11 -26.53 -11.13
N PHE A 188 -5.94 -26.32 -9.83
CA PHE A 188 -4.63 -26.05 -9.20
C PHE A 188 -4.55 -26.75 -7.83
N LEU A 189 -3.32 -27.01 -7.39
CA LEU A 189 -2.96 -27.35 -6.02
C LEU A 189 -2.58 -26.06 -5.29
N GLY A 190 -2.99 -25.88 -4.04
CA GLY A 190 -2.63 -24.66 -3.31
C GLY A 190 -3.08 -24.68 -1.86
N ASN A 191 -2.59 -23.71 -1.11
CA ASN A 191 -2.80 -23.62 0.34
C ASN A 191 -3.95 -22.65 0.66
N ARG A 192 -4.67 -22.92 1.75
CA ARG A 192 -5.74 -22.03 2.25
C ARG A 192 -5.14 -20.84 3.00
N SER A 193 -4.59 -19.88 2.26
CA SER A 193 -4.09 -18.62 2.82
C SER A 193 -4.96 -17.45 2.36
N SER A 194 -5.46 -16.68 3.33
CA SER A 194 -6.23 -15.45 3.06
C SER A 194 -5.35 -14.26 2.70
N GLY A 195 -4.04 -14.33 2.94
CA GLY A 195 -3.11 -13.20 2.79
C GLY A 195 -3.24 -12.10 3.85
N LYS A 196 -4.25 -12.16 4.74
CA LYS A 196 -4.54 -11.12 5.75
C LYS A 196 -3.34 -10.80 6.64
N GLN A 197 -2.55 -11.80 7.05
CA GLN A 197 -1.39 -11.57 7.92
C GLN A 197 -0.31 -10.75 7.20
N GLY A 198 0.11 -11.14 5.99
CA GLY A 198 1.08 -10.37 5.21
C GLY A 198 0.59 -8.96 4.86
N TYR A 199 -0.71 -8.79 4.58
CA TYR A 199 -1.29 -7.46 4.38
C TYR A 199 -1.24 -6.61 5.66
N ALA A 200 -1.46 -7.19 6.83
CA ALA A 200 -1.30 -6.50 8.11
C ALA A 200 0.17 -6.06 8.34
N PHE A 201 1.14 -6.91 8.00
CA PHE A 201 2.57 -6.54 8.02
C PHE A 201 2.88 -5.38 7.11
N ALA A 202 2.38 -5.40 5.87
CA ALA A 202 2.60 -4.34 4.90
C ALA A 202 1.98 -3.00 5.37
N ARG A 203 0.72 -3.01 5.82
CA ARG A 203 0.05 -1.81 6.35
C ARG A 203 0.75 -1.24 7.57
N SER A 204 1.14 -2.09 8.52
CA SER A 204 1.90 -1.68 9.70
C SER A 204 3.25 -1.06 9.29
N ALA A 205 3.97 -1.66 8.34
CA ALA A 205 5.24 -1.12 7.89
C ALA A 205 5.10 0.27 7.24
N VAL A 206 4.08 0.48 6.39
CA VAL A 206 3.77 1.81 5.83
C VAL A 206 3.44 2.81 6.95
N ALA A 207 2.60 2.42 7.91
CA ALA A 207 2.24 3.28 9.05
C ALA A 207 3.47 3.67 9.90
N ARG A 208 4.48 2.81 9.95
CA ARG A 208 5.78 3.03 10.61
C ARG A 208 6.79 3.79 9.74
N GLY A 209 6.44 4.11 8.49
CA GLY A 209 7.22 4.97 7.59
C GLY A 209 8.16 4.25 6.62
N ALA A 210 8.07 2.92 6.52
CA ALA A 210 8.89 2.15 5.58
C ALA A 210 8.49 2.39 4.11
N ARG A 211 9.46 2.22 3.21
CA ARG A 211 9.18 1.85 1.82
C ARG A 211 8.82 0.37 1.80
N VAL A 212 7.67 0.00 1.26
CA VAL A 212 7.18 -1.38 1.32
C VAL A 212 6.97 -1.94 -0.07
N THR A 213 7.59 -3.09 -0.36
CA THR A 213 7.24 -3.94 -1.49
C THR A 213 6.39 -5.11 -0.99
N LEU A 214 5.16 -5.22 -1.47
CA LEU A 214 4.25 -6.31 -1.11
C LEU A 214 4.12 -7.28 -2.29
N ILE A 215 4.48 -8.54 -2.08
CA ILE A 215 4.36 -9.59 -3.09
C ILE A 215 3.16 -10.48 -2.70
N ALA A 216 2.08 -10.38 -3.47
CA ALA A 216 0.80 -10.99 -3.13
C ALA A 216 0.45 -12.15 -4.08
N ALA A 217 0.38 -13.36 -3.52
CA ALA A 217 0.00 -14.59 -4.19
C ALA A 217 -1.50 -14.88 -4.05
N ASN A 218 -2.26 -14.72 -5.13
CA ASN A 218 -3.70 -15.07 -5.21
C ASN A 218 -4.58 -14.48 -4.09
N VAL A 219 -4.32 -13.21 -3.71
CA VAL A 219 -5.05 -12.50 -2.66
C VAL A 219 -6.16 -11.62 -3.24
N ALA A 220 -7.35 -11.69 -2.64
CA ALA A 220 -8.55 -10.92 -3.03
C ALA A 220 -8.81 -9.68 -2.15
N LEU A 221 -7.85 -9.30 -1.31
CA LEU A 221 -7.94 -8.11 -0.45
C LEU A 221 -7.65 -6.83 -1.25
N ALA A 222 -8.20 -5.71 -0.79
CA ALA A 222 -7.92 -4.39 -1.36
C ALA A 222 -6.43 -4.02 -1.21
N ASP A 223 -5.89 -3.36 -2.24
CA ASP A 223 -4.47 -3.01 -2.31
C ASP A 223 -4.12 -1.99 -1.22
N PRO A 224 -3.17 -2.29 -0.31
CA PRO A 224 -2.82 -1.37 0.76
C PRO A 224 -2.29 -0.04 0.21
N ALA A 225 -2.70 1.06 0.83
CA ALA A 225 -2.15 2.36 0.49
C ALA A 225 -0.66 2.41 0.86
N GLY A 226 0.17 2.95 -0.02
CA GLY A 226 1.59 3.20 0.26
C GLY A 226 2.54 2.03 -0.01
N VAL A 227 2.08 0.95 -0.66
CA VAL A 227 2.94 -0.20 -1.03
C VAL A 227 3.20 -0.24 -2.53
N ASP A 228 4.37 -0.72 -2.91
CA ASP A 228 4.66 -1.19 -4.27
C ASP A 228 4.21 -2.65 -4.38
N LEU A 229 3.05 -2.90 -5.00
CA LEU A 229 2.41 -4.21 -5.07
C LEU A 229 2.87 -5.01 -6.29
N VAL A 230 3.33 -6.24 -6.08
CA VAL A 230 3.63 -7.25 -7.11
C VAL A 230 2.68 -8.41 -6.95
N ARG A 231 1.89 -8.73 -7.99
CA ARG A 231 0.94 -9.85 -7.97
C ARG A 231 1.56 -11.06 -8.65
N VAL A 232 1.47 -12.21 -7.99
CA VAL A 232 1.98 -13.50 -8.46
C VAL A 232 0.93 -14.59 -8.26
N SER A 233 1.10 -15.73 -8.91
CA SER A 233 0.21 -16.87 -8.80
C SER A 233 0.91 -18.13 -8.29
N THR A 234 2.07 -18.47 -8.86
CA THR A 234 2.80 -19.72 -8.53
C THR A 234 3.89 -19.50 -7.49
N THR A 235 4.42 -20.60 -6.95
CA THR A 235 5.58 -20.56 -6.04
C THR A 235 6.85 -20.09 -6.74
N GLU A 236 7.01 -20.43 -8.01
CA GLU A 236 8.15 -19.99 -8.81
C GLU A 236 8.11 -18.46 -9.05
N GLU A 237 6.96 -17.92 -9.45
CA GLU A 237 6.79 -16.47 -9.60
C GLU A 237 6.98 -15.74 -8.27
N LEU A 238 6.47 -16.32 -7.16
CA LEU A 238 6.70 -15.77 -5.82
C LEU A 238 8.19 -15.77 -5.48
N ARG A 239 8.93 -16.83 -5.80
CA ARG A 239 10.38 -16.92 -5.57
C ARG A 239 11.11 -15.84 -6.34
N GLU A 240 10.90 -15.74 -7.64
CA GLU A 240 11.56 -14.77 -8.52
C GLU A 240 11.34 -13.33 -8.04
N ALA A 241 10.08 -12.96 -7.81
CA ALA A 241 9.71 -11.63 -7.33
C ALA A 241 10.33 -11.33 -5.96
N THR A 242 10.35 -12.32 -5.05
CA THR A 242 10.87 -12.12 -3.68
C THR A 242 12.38 -11.99 -3.68
N VAL A 243 13.09 -12.84 -4.41
CA VAL A 243 14.55 -12.79 -4.52
C VAL A 243 14.99 -11.46 -5.14
N GLN A 244 14.32 -11.02 -6.21
CA GLN A 244 14.61 -9.74 -6.85
C GLN A 244 14.37 -8.56 -5.89
N ALA A 245 13.23 -8.51 -5.20
CA ALA A 245 12.91 -7.41 -4.29
C ALA A 245 13.79 -7.41 -3.03
N ALA A 246 14.22 -8.60 -2.57
CA ALA A 246 15.05 -8.75 -1.38
C ALA A 246 16.47 -8.20 -1.55
N ALA A 247 16.96 -8.07 -2.80
CA ALA A 247 18.31 -7.63 -3.11
C ALA A 247 18.69 -6.25 -2.56
N GLU A 248 17.70 -5.37 -2.32
CA GLU A 248 17.88 -4.01 -1.77
C GLU A 248 17.18 -3.81 -0.42
N ALA A 249 16.49 -4.83 0.10
CA ALA A 249 15.66 -4.69 1.29
C ALA A 249 16.49 -4.74 2.59
N ASP A 250 16.11 -3.94 3.58
CA ASP A 250 16.62 -4.01 4.96
C ASP A 250 15.99 -5.19 5.73
N ALA A 251 14.73 -5.54 5.41
CA ALA A 251 14.06 -6.70 5.98
C ALA A 251 13.13 -7.39 4.98
N VAL A 252 12.98 -8.71 5.13
CA VAL A 252 12.04 -9.54 4.37
C VAL A 252 11.17 -10.32 5.33
N VAL A 253 9.85 -10.18 5.19
CA VAL A 253 8.85 -10.93 5.96
C VAL A 253 8.19 -11.97 5.06
N MET A 254 8.52 -13.24 5.28
CA MET A 254 7.99 -14.39 4.55
C MET A 254 6.66 -14.87 5.15
N ALA A 255 5.59 -14.10 4.94
CA ALA A 255 4.24 -14.38 5.45
C ALA A 255 3.29 -14.99 4.42
N ALA A 256 3.73 -15.20 3.17
CA ALA A 256 3.01 -16.04 2.21
C ALA A 256 3.06 -17.53 2.62
N ALA A 257 2.16 -18.31 2.02
CA ALA A 257 2.12 -19.77 2.12
C ALA A 257 2.41 -20.38 0.74
N PRO A 258 3.70 -20.52 0.35
CA PRO A 258 4.07 -21.26 -0.84
C PRO A 258 3.64 -22.72 -0.71
N ALA A 259 3.24 -23.34 -1.82
CA ALA A 259 2.97 -24.77 -1.89
C ALA A 259 4.30 -25.53 -1.90
N ASP A 260 4.44 -26.53 -1.01
CA ASP A 260 5.66 -27.34 -0.91
C ASP A 260 5.89 -28.23 -2.15
N PHE A 261 4.82 -28.51 -2.89
CA PHE A 261 4.83 -29.39 -4.06
C PHE A 261 4.10 -28.76 -5.24
N ARG A 262 4.51 -29.10 -6.46
CA ARG A 262 3.86 -28.76 -7.72
C ARG A 262 3.69 -30.00 -8.62
N PRO A 263 2.74 -30.01 -9.56
CA PRO A 263 2.66 -31.07 -10.57
C PRO A 263 3.97 -31.18 -11.37
N ALA A 264 4.43 -32.40 -11.62
CA ALA A 264 5.60 -32.66 -12.45
C ALA A 264 5.39 -32.20 -13.91
N THR A 265 4.15 -32.34 -14.39
CA THR A 265 3.75 -31.99 -15.76
C THR A 265 2.44 -31.20 -15.74
N TYR A 266 2.38 -30.12 -16.50
CA TYR A 266 1.15 -29.36 -16.74
C TYR A 266 0.33 -30.01 -17.87
N ALA A 267 -0.96 -30.23 -17.64
CA ALA A 267 -1.88 -30.69 -18.68
C ALA A 267 -2.47 -29.50 -19.45
N PRO A 268 -2.26 -29.37 -20.77
CA PRO A 268 -2.75 -28.21 -21.54
C PRO A 268 -4.27 -28.17 -21.70
N ALA A 269 -4.96 -29.30 -21.45
CA ALA A 269 -6.40 -29.41 -21.52
C ALA A 269 -6.98 -29.82 -20.16
N LYS A 270 -8.21 -29.35 -19.87
CA LYS A 270 -8.95 -29.73 -18.65
C LYS A 270 -8.97 -31.26 -18.52
N ILE A 271 -8.48 -31.77 -17.39
CA ILE A 271 -8.50 -33.20 -17.10
C ILE A 271 -9.96 -33.66 -17.05
N LYS A 272 -10.34 -34.54 -17.99
CA LYS A 272 -11.72 -35.02 -18.11
C LYS A 272 -11.99 -36.09 -17.06
N LYS A 273 -13.24 -36.14 -16.60
CA LYS A 273 -13.75 -37.28 -15.84
C LYS A 273 -13.95 -38.41 -16.85
N SER A 274 -13.12 -39.44 -16.81
CA SER A 274 -13.35 -40.70 -17.51
C SER A 274 -14.06 -41.69 -16.59
N ASP A 275 -14.75 -42.69 -17.15
CA ASP A 275 -15.30 -43.82 -16.39
C ASP A 275 -14.19 -44.78 -15.88
N ALA A 276 -12.96 -44.60 -16.39
CA ALA A 276 -11.75 -45.22 -15.87
C ALA A 276 -11.21 -44.51 -14.61
N ARG A 277 -10.30 -45.18 -13.89
CA ARG A 277 -9.63 -44.66 -12.68
C ARG A 277 -9.09 -43.24 -12.91
N PRO A 278 -9.21 -42.32 -11.92
CA PRO A 278 -8.66 -40.97 -12.03
C PRO A 278 -7.17 -40.99 -12.39
N PRO A 279 -6.68 -40.04 -13.21
CA PRO A 279 -5.26 -39.97 -13.53
C PRO A 279 -4.45 -39.67 -12.27
N THR A 280 -3.32 -40.36 -12.12
CA THR A 280 -2.35 -40.07 -11.06
C THR A 280 -1.67 -38.74 -11.36
N ILE A 281 -1.52 -37.90 -10.34
CA ILE A 281 -0.79 -36.65 -10.43
C ILE A 281 0.56 -36.86 -9.73
N GLU A 282 1.63 -36.89 -10.52
CA GLU A 282 2.98 -36.90 -9.99
C GLU A 282 3.36 -35.51 -9.50
N LEU A 283 3.94 -35.43 -8.29
CA LEU A 283 4.32 -34.19 -7.64
C LEU A 283 5.84 -34.11 -7.50
N VAL A 284 6.39 -32.92 -7.72
CA VAL A 284 7.77 -32.57 -7.45
C VAL A 284 7.84 -31.44 -6.42
N THR A 285 8.94 -31.37 -5.68
CA THR A 285 9.14 -30.35 -4.64
C THR A 285 9.35 -28.97 -5.26
N ASN A 286 8.72 -27.96 -4.67
CA ASN A 286 8.94 -26.57 -5.00
C ASN A 286 10.20 -26.02 -4.29
N PRO A 287 10.80 -24.94 -4.81
CA PRO A 287 11.95 -24.31 -4.19
C PRO A 287 11.60 -23.71 -2.82
N ASP A 288 12.54 -23.85 -1.89
CA ASP A 288 12.45 -23.28 -0.55
C ASP A 288 12.94 -21.83 -0.54
N ILE A 289 12.02 -20.89 -0.80
CA ILE A 289 12.32 -19.46 -0.93
C ILE A 289 13.01 -18.91 0.33
N ALA A 290 12.56 -19.30 1.51
CA ALA A 290 13.12 -18.81 2.76
C ALA A 290 14.57 -19.31 2.98
N ALA A 291 14.85 -20.58 2.67
CA ALA A 291 16.21 -21.10 2.75
C ALA A 291 17.14 -20.55 1.66
N GLU A 292 16.61 -20.25 0.46
CA GLU A 292 17.35 -19.54 -0.58
C GLU A 292 17.75 -18.13 -0.11
N LEU A 293 16.79 -17.34 0.38
CA LEU A 293 17.07 -16.01 0.93
C LEU A 293 18.07 -16.07 2.08
N GLY A 294 17.90 -16.98 3.03
CA GLY A 294 18.82 -17.13 4.16
C GLY A 294 20.26 -17.48 3.76
N ARG A 295 20.47 -18.10 2.59
CA ARG A 295 21.81 -18.39 2.05
C ARG A 295 22.44 -17.21 1.31
N HIS A 296 21.64 -16.32 0.73
CA HIS A 296 22.11 -15.27 -0.19
C HIS A 296 21.93 -13.83 0.32
N ARG A 297 21.21 -13.63 1.43
CA ARG A 297 20.95 -12.29 2.00
C ARG A 297 22.24 -11.58 2.43
N ARG A 298 22.18 -10.25 2.46
CA ARG A 298 23.24 -9.42 3.00
C ARG A 298 23.29 -9.55 4.54
N PRO A 299 24.46 -9.46 5.19
CA PRO A 299 24.58 -9.69 6.64
C PRO A 299 23.70 -8.78 7.50
N GLU A 300 23.44 -7.55 7.08
CA GLU A 300 22.64 -6.55 7.77
C GLU A 300 21.12 -6.73 7.60
N GLN A 301 20.71 -7.53 6.62
CA GLN A 301 19.31 -7.77 6.29
C GLN A 301 18.64 -8.70 7.32
N VAL A 302 17.42 -8.35 7.75
CA VAL A 302 16.63 -9.15 8.69
C VAL A 302 15.64 -10.03 7.92
N LEU A 303 15.67 -11.35 8.14
CA LEU A 303 14.72 -12.30 7.59
C LEU A 303 13.78 -12.80 8.68
N VAL A 304 12.47 -12.59 8.47
CA VAL A 304 11.40 -13.10 9.31
C VAL A 304 10.66 -14.19 8.54
N VAL A 305 10.58 -15.39 9.10
CA VAL A 305 9.88 -16.53 8.48
C VAL A 305 8.67 -16.94 9.31
N PHE A 306 7.59 -17.35 8.64
CA PHE A 306 6.41 -17.88 9.32
C PHE A 306 6.42 -19.41 9.28
N ALA A 307 5.99 -20.02 10.37
CA ALA A 307 5.75 -21.45 10.46
C ALA A 307 4.39 -21.71 11.11
N ALA A 308 3.65 -22.63 10.52
CA ALA A 308 2.48 -23.24 11.13
C ALA A 308 2.94 -24.58 11.75
N GLU A 309 2.77 -24.73 13.06
CA GLU A 309 3.18 -25.94 13.78
C GLU A 309 1.99 -26.58 14.50
N THR A 310 2.05 -27.91 14.62
CA THR A 310 1.21 -28.73 15.48
C THR A 310 2.14 -29.51 16.42
N GLY A 311 1.80 -29.62 17.72
CA GLY A 311 2.63 -30.37 18.68
C GLY A 311 3.76 -29.52 19.27
N ASP A 312 4.99 -30.05 19.31
CA ASP A 312 6.16 -29.36 19.90
C ASP A 312 6.65 -28.19 19.02
N ALA A 313 5.92 -27.09 19.13
CA ALA A 313 6.10 -25.89 18.33
C ALA A 313 7.48 -25.24 18.54
N GLU A 314 8.04 -25.30 19.74
CA GLU A 314 9.34 -24.65 20.03
C GLU A 314 10.50 -25.41 19.38
N ALA A 315 10.59 -26.73 19.57
CA ALA A 315 11.68 -27.52 19.01
C ALA A 315 11.67 -27.46 17.48
N ASN A 316 10.49 -27.63 16.86
CA ASN A 316 10.32 -27.49 15.41
C ASN A 316 10.66 -26.08 14.92
N GLY A 317 10.23 -25.06 15.67
CA GLY A 317 10.53 -23.67 15.40
C GLY A 317 12.03 -23.39 15.35
N ARG A 318 12.79 -23.85 16.35
CA ARG A 318 14.25 -23.70 16.40
C ARG A 318 14.94 -24.43 15.24
N ALA A 319 14.50 -25.65 14.91
CA ALA A 319 15.04 -26.40 13.78
C ALA A 319 14.80 -25.67 12.45
N LYS A 320 13.58 -25.16 12.22
CA LYS A 320 13.24 -24.38 11.02
C LYS A 320 14.02 -23.07 10.96
N LEU A 321 14.13 -22.33 12.07
CA LEU A 321 14.91 -21.09 12.16
C LEU A 321 16.35 -21.30 11.69
N ALA A 322 17.01 -22.33 12.22
CA ALA A 322 18.38 -22.68 11.86
C ALA A 322 18.50 -23.13 10.40
N HIS A 323 17.60 -24.01 9.93
CA HIS A 323 17.60 -24.50 8.56
C HIS A 323 17.42 -23.37 7.53
N LYS A 324 16.48 -22.45 7.79
CA LYS A 324 16.22 -21.29 6.92
C LYS A 324 17.24 -20.17 7.09
N ARG A 325 18.14 -20.26 8.09
CA ARG A 325 19.09 -19.19 8.47
C ARG A 325 18.38 -17.84 8.66
N ALA A 326 17.20 -17.86 9.27
CA ALA A 326 16.41 -16.66 9.52
C ALA A 326 16.80 -16.02 10.86
N ASP A 327 16.47 -14.74 11.05
CA ASP A 327 16.75 -14.04 12.32
C ASP A 327 15.59 -14.17 13.30
N LEU A 328 14.39 -14.32 12.75
CA LEU A 328 13.14 -14.50 13.48
C LEU A 328 12.30 -15.57 12.80
N ILE A 329 11.72 -16.46 13.59
CA ILE A 329 10.62 -17.34 13.17
C ILE A 329 9.38 -17.03 13.98
N VAL A 330 8.26 -16.79 13.29
CA VAL A 330 6.95 -16.54 13.87
C VAL A 330 6.15 -17.84 13.76
N ILE A 331 5.90 -18.46 14.90
CA ILE A 331 5.26 -19.76 15.00
C ILE A 331 3.81 -19.55 15.39
N ASN A 332 2.91 -19.93 14.49
CA ASN A 332 1.48 -20.01 14.76
C ASN A 332 1.13 -21.46 15.07
N GLU A 333 0.58 -21.71 16.25
CA GLU A 333 -0.03 -23.01 16.52
C GLU A 333 -1.31 -23.14 15.70
N VAL A 334 -1.33 -24.09 14.77
CA VAL A 334 -2.51 -24.42 13.98
C VAL A 334 -3.15 -25.70 14.53
N GLY A 335 -4.48 -25.83 14.40
CA GLY A 335 -5.22 -26.99 14.91
C GLY A 335 -6.63 -27.05 14.29
N PRO A 336 -7.34 -28.18 14.42
CA PRO A 336 -8.66 -28.38 13.81
C PRO A 336 -9.69 -27.30 14.19
N ASP A 337 -9.58 -26.71 15.39
CA ASP A 337 -10.45 -25.65 15.89
C ASP A 337 -9.92 -24.22 15.69
N LYS A 338 -8.68 -24.07 15.16
CA LYS A 338 -8.04 -22.78 14.90
C LYS A 338 -8.19 -22.43 13.41
N VAL A 339 -9.25 -21.70 13.10
CA VAL A 339 -9.69 -21.41 11.72
C VAL A 339 -8.66 -20.58 10.94
N PHE A 340 -8.15 -21.14 9.83
CA PHE A 340 -7.39 -20.38 8.83
C PHE A 340 -8.23 -19.19 8.33
N GLY A 341 -7.72 -17.97 8.52
CA GLY A 341 -8.38 -16.75 8.03
C GLY A 341 -9.12 -15.91 9.08
N ALA A 342 -9.03 -16.27 10.37
CA ALA A 342 -9.52 -15.47 11.50
C ALA A 342 -8.98 -14.02 11.51
N GLU A 343 -9.64 -13.09 12.20
CA GLU A 343 -9.17 -11.69 12.32
C GLU A 343 -8.09 -11.52 13.39
N THR A 344 -8.04 -12.44 14.35
CA THR A 344 -7.03 -12.53 15.40
C THR A 344 -6.01 -13.61 15.11
N ASN A 345 -4.86 -13.53 15.78
CA ASN A 345 -3.85 -14.57 15.78
C ASN A 345 -3.02 -14.48 17.06
N ALA A 346 -2.45 -15.60 17.49
CA ALA A 346 -1.47 -15.70 18.55
C ALA A 346 -0.21 -16.36 17.98
N ALA A 347 0.96 -15.92 18.42
CA ALA A 347 2.21 -16.46 17.91
C ALA A 347 3.32 -16.46 18.95
N THR A 348 4.21 -17.43 18.84
CA THR A 348 5.50 -17.40 19.53
C THR A 348 6.57 -17.02 18.54
N VAL A 349 7.33 -15.96 18.85
CA VAL A 349 8.43 -15.51 18.03
C VAL A 349 9.74 -15.97 18.66
N ILE A 350 10.54 -16.72 17.90
CA ILE A 350 11.87 -17.19 18.32
C ILE A 350 12.92 -16.48 17.49
N GLY A 351 13.93 -15.93 18.15
CA GLY A 351 15.07 -15.26 17.53
C GLY A 351 16.31 -16.14 17.43
N ALA A 352 17.16 -15.87 16.45
CA ALA A 352 18.44 -16.57 16.25
C ALA A 352 19.44 -16.32 17.40
N ASP A 353 19.24 -15.25 18.17
CA ASP A 353 19.95 -14.92 19.41
C ASP A 353 19.45 -15.72 20.63
N GLY A 354 18.51 -16.65 20.42
CA GLY A 354 17.88 -17.44 21.49
C GLY A 354 16.72 -16.74 22.18
N SER A 355 16.42 -15.47 21.84
CA SER A 355 15.28 -14.75 22.39
C SER A 355 13.97 -15.43 22.03
N MET A 356 13.00 -15.38 22.95
CA MET A 356 11.66 -15.91 22.72
C MET A 356 10.63 -14.93 23.25
N ARG A 357 9.61 -14.62 22.45
CA ARG A 357 8.52 -13.72 22.83
C ARG A 357 7.19 -14.33 22.43
N THR A 358 6.33 -14.56 23.41
CA THR A 358 4.94 -14.94 23.17
C THR A 358 4.12 -13.67 22.91
N LEU A 359 3.45 -13.64 21.77
CA LEU A 359 2.46 -12.64 21.41
C LEU A 359 1.07 -13.26 21.68
N PRO A 360 0.31 -12.74 22.66
CA PRO A 360 -1.01 -13.28 22.97
C PRO A 360 -1.96 -13.10 21.79
N GLU A 361 -3.12 -13.74 21.87
CA GLU A 361 -4.16 -13.57 20.85
C GLU A 361 -4.56 -12.09 20.76
N GLN A 362 -4.37 -11.54 19.57
CA GLN A 362 -4.60 -10.12 19.28
C GLN A 362 -4.91 -9.95 17.80
N SER A 363 -5.20 -8.72 17.37
CA SER A 363 -5.42 -8.46 15.95
C SER A 363 -4.16 -8.76 15.14
N LYS A 364 -4.32 -9.14 13.86
CA LYS A 364 -3.18 -9.35 12.96
C LYS A 364 -2.29 -8.12 12.81
N GLU A 365 -2.87 -6.92 12.94
CA GLU A 365 -2.14 -5.65 12.91
C GLU A 365 -1.28 -5.44 14.16
N ASP A 366 -1.79 -5.79 15.34
CA ASP A 366 -1.03 -5.69 16.60
C ASP A 366 0.08 -6.76 16.66
N LEU A 367 -0.20 -7.96 16.17
CA LEU A 367 0.82 -9.00 16.01
C LEU A 367 1.93 -8.53 15.06
N ALA A 368 1.57 -7.95 13.92
CA ALA A 368 2.53 -7.39 12.98
C ALA A 368 3.39 -6.30 13.64
N ASP A 369 2.77 -5.42 14.42
CA ASP A 369 3.50 -4.40 15.19
C ASP A 369 4.48 -5.02 16.19
N GLY A 370 4.06 -6.04 16.95
CA GLY A 370 4.93 -6.73 17.90
C GLY A 370 6.15 -7.39 17.23
N VAL A 371 5.98 -7.95 16.03
CA VAL A 371 7.09 -8.51 15.25
C VAL A 371 7.98 -7.41 14.66
N TRP A 372 7.41 -6.32 14.15
CA TRP A 372 8.22 -5.18 13.68
C TRP A 372 9.06 -4.56 14.80
N ASP A 373 8.56 -4.51 16.03
CA ASP A 373 9.35 -4.05 17.18
C ASP A 373 10.59 -4.93 17.40
N LEU A 374 10.46 -6.26 17.20
CA LEU A 374 11.58 -7.20 17.28
C LEU A 374 12.58 -7.06 16.13
N VAL A 375 12.11 -6.65 14.95
CA VAL A 375 12.97 -6.32 13.81
C VAL A 375 13.75 -5.03 14.09
N VAL A 376 13.08 -3.98 14.55
CA VAL A 376 13.70 -2.68 14.88
C VAL A 376 14.78 -2.84 15.96
N ALA A 377 14.49 -3.61 17.01
CA ALA A 377 15.45 -3.87 18.09
C ALA A 377 16.77 -4.48 17.57
N ARG A 378 16.71 -5.31 16.52
CA ARG A 378 17.91 -5.93 15.90
C ARG A 378 18.74 -4.97 15.06
N TRP A 379 18.15 -3.90 14.55
CA TRP A 379 18.93 -2.84 13.92
C TRP A 379 19.58 -1.93 14.95
N ALA A 380 18.93 -1.69 16.09
CA ALA A 380 19.48 -0.88 17.17
C ALA A 380 20.62 -1.56 17.94
N SER A 381 20.64 -2.89 17.99
CA SER A 381 21.67 -3.67 18.70
C SER A 381 22.93 -3.95 17.86
N ARG A 382 22.94 -3.58 16.57
CA ARG A 382 24.11 -3.74 15.71
C ARG A 382 25.05 -2.53 15.92
N PRO A 383 26.33 -2.74 16.28
CA PRO A 383 27.28 -1.63 16.32
C PRO A 383 27.37 -1.00 14.92
N GLU A 384 27.35 0.33 14.85
CA GLU A 384 27.64 1.07 13.62
C GLU A 384 29.04 0.65 13.16
N GLY A 385 29.10 0.02 11.98
CA GLY A 385 30.34 -0.45 11.36
C GLY A 385 31.10 0.65 10.66
#